data_AF-A0AAV7E4P3-F1
#
_entry.id   AF-A0AAV7E4P3-F1
#
_cell.length_a   1.000
_cell.length_b   1.000
_cell.length_c   1.000
_cell.angle_alpha   90.00
_cell.angle_beta   90.00
_cell.angle_gamma   90.00
#
_symmetry.space_group_name_H-M   'P 1'
#
loop_
_entity.id
_entity.type
_entity.pdbx_description
1 polymer ?
#
loop_
_entity_poly.entity_id
_entity_poly.type
_entity_poly.pdbx_seq_one_letter_code
_entity_poly.pdbx_strand_id
1 'polypeptide(L)'
;MQSSKGAFPKEQNPNVPTKVNVNQEYMQALRTKSYTDIWTKVHGDPEQRPPSDVDPDQPPQVPAAAGTTPTAHRGGPNNLSSSSDLLEPRQETLMAVGHDAHLHALLLDYFERSAEAFHICAALLLNIDQTRSNYRLIQRILTRVKQRDDDDRCYYSEDQCRFISGELAAFARLENPLSCSSLVQFRRVHDLHASLLHRLTSTRKKVLRRAKTIRLVKKASGVGLLVAFGALNVGLVVVAAHTIVGLASIPVLVCQSVALVREKKKWVRGRCDSLGRVGAQLDAAARGAYILDRDLETMSRLVRRLHDEIEHSKAMIEICLRSPRGYLLREVVKEFESGEGVFLEQLKELEEHVYLCFLTINRARRLVVQQLSFKQRNTLDGTASSPTS
;
A
#
# COMPACT_ATOMS: atom_id res chain seq x y z
N MET A 1 -50.18 20.81 -46.25
CA MET A 1 -48.82 20.30 -46.53
C MET A 1 -47.98 20.48 -45.28
N GLN A 2 -47.43 19.36 -44.79
CA GLN A 2 -46.22 19.22 -43.94
C GLN A 2 -46.21 19.90 -42.55
N SER A 3 -45.59 19.35 -41.51
CA SER A 3 -45.15 18.01 -41.14
C SER A 3 -44.61 18.16 -39.72
N SER A 4 -45.02 17.28 -38.82
CA SER A 4 -44.47 17.13 -37.47
C SER A 4 -42.98 16.78 -37.54
N LYS A 5 -42.11 17.52 -36.85
CA LYS A 5 -40.74 17.07 -36.56
C LYS A 5 -40.65 16.72 -35.07
N GLY A 6 -40.76 15.42 -34.81
CA GLY A 6 -40.48 14.81 -33.53
C GLY A 6 -39.03 15.03 -33.10
N ALA A 7 -38.84 15.33 -31.83
CA ALA A 7 -37.55 15.29 -31.18
C ALA A 7 -37.15 13.82 -30.97
N PHE A 8 -36.07 13.40 -31.62
CA PHE A 8 -35.47 12.09 -31.38
C PHE A 8 -34.79 12.08 -30.00
N PRO A 9 -34.99 11.02 -29.19
CA PRO A 9 -34.18 10.81 -27.99
C PRO A 9 -32.74 10.50 -28.43
N LYS A 10 -31.77 11.22 -27.85
CA LYS A 10 -30.35 10.92 -27.99
C LYS A 10 -30.08 9.53 -27.39
N GLU A 11 -29.86 8.54 -28.24
CA GLU A 11 -29.26 7.27 -27.85
C GLU A 11 -27.90 7.56 -27.19
N GLN A 12 -27.79 7.20 -25.90
CA GLN A 12 -26.51 7.14 -25.22
C GLN A 12 -25.71 5.98 -25.82
N ASN A 13 -24.62 6.33 -26.48
CA ASN A 13 -23.64 5.39 -27.02
C ASN A 13 -23.01 4.56 -25.87
N PRO A 14 -23.13 3.23 -25.84
CA PRO A 14 -22.73 2.39 -24.69
C PRO A 14 -21.21 2.19 -24.54
N ASN A 15 -20.38 2.90 -25.30
CA ASN A 15 -18.93 2.72 -25.34
C ASN A 15 -18.11 3.96 -24.91
N VAL A 16 -18.67 4.83 -24.09
CA VAL A 16 -17.84 5.82 -23.38
C VAL A 16 -17.22 5.13 -22.17
N PRO A 17 -15.88 5.01 -22.07
CA PRO A 17 -15.26 4.47 -20.87
C PRO A 17 -15.71 5.32 -19.70
N THR A 18 -16.40 4.69 -18.74
CA THR A 18 -16.89 5.34 -17.54
C THR A 18 -15.71 6.07 -16.90
N LYS A 19 -15.77 7.41 -16.88
CA LYS A 19 -14.72 8.23 -16.28
C LYS A 19 -14.59 7.75 -14.84
N VAL A 20 -13.49 7.06 -14.54
CA VAL A 20 -13.24 6.50 -13.21
C VAL A 20 -13.31 7.65 -12.22
N ASN A 21 -14.33 7.64 -11.36
CA ASN A 21 -14.50 8.64 -10.34
C ASN A 21 -13.53 8.29 -9.21
N VAL A 22 -12.33 8.87 -9.27
CA VAL A 22 -11.24 8.61 -8.30
C VAL A 22 -11.69 8.86 -6.86
N ASN A 23 -12.54 9.88 -6.64
CA ASN A 23 -13.09 10.16 -5.31
C ASN A 23 -14.02 9.05 -4.82
N GLN A 24 -14.87 8.52 -5.70
CA GLN A 24 -15.72 7.38 -5.37
C GLN A 24 -14.88 6.12 -5.07
N GLU A 25 -13.85 5.86 -5.85
CA GLU A 25 -12.92 4.75 -5.63
C GLU A 25 -12.18 4.87 -4.29
N TYR A 26 -11.70 6.08 -3.97
CA TYR A 26 -11.10 6.40 -2.69
C TYR A 26 -12.05 6.13 -1.51
N MET A 27 -13.26 6.68 -1.57
CA MET A 27 -14.27 6.47 -0.53
C MET A 27 -14.69 5.00 -0.38
N GLN A 28 -14.68 4.24 -1.48
CA GLN A 28 -14.93 2.79 -1.43
C GLN A 28 -13.77 2.03 -0.79
N ALA A 29 -12.52 2.43 -1.02
CA ALA A 29 -11.34 1.80 -0.43
C ALA A 29 -11.36 1.90 1.12
N LEU A 30 -11.75 3.06 1.64
CA LEU A 30 -11.89 3.30 3.09
C LEU A 30 -13.04 2.51 3.76
N ARG A 31 -13.95 1.92 2.98
CA ARG A 31 -15.09 1.12 3.48
C ARG A 31 -14.91 -0.38 3.30
N THR A 32 -13.74 -0.82 2.86
CA THR A 32 -13.47 -2.24 2.69
C THR A 32 -13.36 -2.94 4.04
N LYS A 33 -13.78 -4.21 4.09
CA LYS A 33 -13.61 -5.05 5.29
C LYS A 33 -12.17 -5.06 5.79
N SER A 34 -11.20 -5.13 4.86
CA SER A 34 -9.78 -5.08 5.20
C SER A 34 -9.34 -3.76 5.83
N TYR A 35 -9.93 -2.64 5.40
CA TYR A 35 -9.67 -1.34 6.04
C TYR A 35 -10.18 -1.36 7.48
N THR A 36 -11.43 -1.78 7.66
CA THR A 36 -12.07 -1.89 8.98
C THR A 36 -11.29 -2.82 9.89
N ASP A 37 -10.84 -3.98 9.40
CA ASP A 37 -10.06 -4.96 10.17
C ASP A 37 -8.71 -4.39 10.63
N ILE A 38 -8.01 -3.60 9.80
CA ILE A 38 -6.77 -2.95 10.22
C ILE A 38 -7.06 -1.82 11.22
N TRP A 39 -8.10 -1.03 10.96
CA TRP A 39 -8.52 0.05 11.84
C TRP A 39 -8.88 -0.46 13.24
N THR A 40 -9.69 -1.52 13.34
CA THR A 40 -10.10 -2.13 14.62
C THR A 40 -8.92 -2.77 15.34
N LYS A 41 -8.00 -3.43 14.63
CA LYS A 41 -6.78 -3.97 15.25
C LYS A 41 -5.88 -2.86 15.82
N VAL A 42 -5.80 -1.71 15.15
CA VAL A 42 -5.03 -0.57 15.64
C VAL A 42 -5.69 0.09 16.86
N HIS A 43 -7.01 0.29 16.81
CA HIS A 43 -7.73 1.04 17.85
C HIS A 43 -8.32 0.18 18.97
N GLY A 44 -8.26 -1.15 18.87
CA GLY A 44 -8.98 -2.07 19.73
C GLY A 44 -10.45 -2.25 19.30
N ASP A 45 -11.05 -3.36 19.74
CA ASP A 45 -12.45 -3.69 19.45
C ASP A 45 -13.39 -2.77 20.25
N PRO A 46 -14.24 -1.93 19.61
CA PRO A 46 -15.17 -1.07 20.32
C PRO A 46 -16.24 -1.85 21.10
N GLU A 47 -16.50 -3.13 20.79
CA GLU A 47 -17.52 -3.96 21.46
C GLU A 47 -17.08 -4.55 22.81
N GLN A 48 -15.81 -4.46 23.18
CA GLN A 48 -15.30 -4.95 24.47
C GLN A 48 -15.23 -3.88 25.57
N ARG A 49 -15.94 -2.76 25.39
CA ARG A 49 -16.10 -1.77 26.47
C ARG A 49 -17.09 -2.34 27.49
N PRO A 50 -16.72 -2.56 28.77
CA PRO A 50 -17.71 -2.95 29.76
C PRO A 50 -18.78 -1.85 29.85
N PRO A 51 -20.08 -2.21 29.90
CA PRO A 51 -21.12 -1.21 30.15
C PRO A 51 -20.83 -0.54 31.49
N SER A 52 -20.72 0.79 31.48
CA SER A 52 -20.76 1.55 32.71
C SER A 52 -22.16 1.39 33.29
N ASP A 53 -22.30 0.62 34.36
CA ASP A 53 -23.50 0.61 35.18
C ASP A 53 -23.70 2.02 35.74
N VAL A 54 -24.62 2.77 35.13
CA VAL A 54 -25.16 4.00 35.70
C VAL A 54 -26.58 3.69 36.13
N ASP A 55 -26.74 3.47 37.43
CA ASP A 55 -28.02 3.34 38.11
C ASP A 55 -28.77 4.69 38.03
N PRO A 56 -30.02 4.76 37.50
CA PRO A 56 -30.67 6.03 37.22
C PRO A 56 -31.19 6.83 38.43
N ASP A 57 -31.13 6.31 39.66
CA ASP A 57 -31.94 6.84 40.78
C ASP A 57 -31.19 7.53 41.93
N GLN A 58 -29.98 8.08 41.71
CA GLN A 58 -29.27 8.79 42.78
C GLN A 58 -29.13 10.31 42.55
N PRO A 59 -29.71 11.17 43.42
CA PRO A 59 -29.65 12.63 43.28
C PRO A 59 -28.26 13.20 43.59
N PRO A 60 -27.92 14.40 43.05
CA PRO A 60 -26.55 14.89 42.99
C PRO A 60 -26.06 15.37 44.37
N GLN A 61 -25.03 14.70 44.90
CA GLN A 61 -24.25 15.21 46.02
C GLN A 61 -23.01 15.97 45.52
N VAL A 62 -22.87 17.20 45.99
CA VAL A 62 -21.65 18.03 45.89
C VAL A 62 -20.49 17.35 46.62
N PRO A 63 -19.26 17.34 46.06
CA PRO A 63 -18.07 17.13 46.88
C PRO A 63 -17.23 18.39 46.99
N ALA A 64 -16.98 18.75 48.25
CA ALA A 64 -15.94 19.64 48.70
C ALA A 64 -14.54 19.10 48.35
N ALA A 65 -13.57 20.01 48.41
CA ALA A 65 -12.15 19.79 48.17
C ALA A 65 -11.54 18.67 49.05
N ALA A 66 -10.83 17.73 48.43
CA ALA A 66 -9.46 17.32 48.77
C ALA A 66 -9.06 16.12 47.88
N GLY A 67 -7.75 16.01 47.62
CA GLY A 67 -7.14 15.16 46.59
C GLY A 67 -7.65 13.72 46.52
N THR A 68 -7.91 13.25 45.30
CA THR A 68 -7.27 12.10 44.65
C THR A 68 -7.83 12.03 43.23
N THR A 69 -6.98 12.14 42.21
CA THR A 69 -7.36 12.04 40.79
C THR A 69 -7.86 10.62 40.47
N PRO A 70 -9.05 10.43 39.89
CA PRO A 70 -9.41 9.16 39.26
C PRO A 70 -8.78 9.12 37.87
N THR A 71 -7.76 8.27 37.71
CA THR A 71 -7.24 7.84 36.41
C THR A 71 -8.33 7.08 35.67
N ALA A 72 -9.08 7.78 34.81
CA ALA A 72 -9.84 7.14 33.76
C ALA A 72 -8.84 6.50 32.78
N HIS A 73 -8.78 5.17 32.78
CA HIS A 73 -8.05 4.38 31.80
C HIS A 73 -8.63 4.63 30.40
N ARG A 74 -8.13 5.68 29.75
CA ARG A 74 -8.27 5.91 28.32
C ARG A 74 -7.39 4.87 27.63
N GLY A 75 -7.99 4.02 26.79
CA GLY A 75 -7.26 3.05 25.96
C GLY A 75 -6.09 3.73 25.24
N GLY A 76 -4.89 3.52 25.76
CA GLY A 76 -3.64 4.01 25.22
C GLY A 76 -3.06 3.03 24.19
N PRO A 77 -1.97 3.42 23.50
CA PRO A 77 -1.47 2.84 22.24
C PRO A 77 -0.75 1.49 22.42
N ASN A 78 -1.12 0.70 23.43
CA ASN A 78 -0.40 -0.52 23.78
C ASN A 78 -0.64 -1.66 22.76
N ASN A 79 -1.65 -1.54 21.89
CA ASN A 79 -1.96 -2.52 20.84
C ASN A 79 -1.06 -2.41 19.59
N LEU A 80 -0.34 -1.30 19.37
CA LEU A 80 0.62 -1.20 18.24
C LEU A 80 1.91 -2.00 18.46
N SER A 81 2.18 -2.48 19.68
CA SER A 81 3.34 -3.33 19.96
C SER A 81 3.32 -4.64 19.16
N SER A 82 2.18 -4.99 18.58
CA SER A 82 2.03 -6.12 17.65
C SER A 82 1.82 -5.67 16.20
N SER A 83 2.50 -4.60 15.72
CA SER A 83 2.48 -4.19 14.31
C SER A 83 2.79 -5.35 13.33
N SER A 84 3.53 -6.36 13.79
CA SER A 84 3.77 -7.64 13.11
C SER A 84 2.50 -8.43 12.77
N ASP A 85 1.41 -8.27 13.53
CA ASP A 85 0.12 -8.95 13.32
C ASP A 85 -0.74 -8.29 12.23
N LEU A 86 -0.38 -7.09 11.82
CA LEU A 86 -1.02 -6.38 10.72
C LEU A 86 -0.33 -6.69 9.38
N LEU A 87 0.92 -7.15 9.37
CA LEU A 87 1.67 -7.43 8.16
C LEU A 87 1.35 -8.84 7.63
N GLU A 88 0.76 -8.91 6.44
CA GLU A 88 0.37 -10.15 5.80
C GLU A 88 0.93 -10.28 4.37
N PRO A 89 1.30 -11.50 3.94
CA PRO A 89 1.61 -12.68 4.74
C PRO A 89 2.90 -12.49 5.57
N ARG A 90 2.97 -13.20 6.70
CA ARG A 90 4.11 -13.18 7.62
C ARG A 90 5.39 -13.64 6.92
N GLN A 91 6.53 -13.08 7.34
CA GLN A 91 7.83 -13.35 6.73
C GLN A 91 8.22 -14.84 6.77
N GLU A 92 7.81 -15.55 7.81
CA GLU A 92 8.04 -16.98 8.02
C GLU A 92 7.41 -17.86 6.93
N THR A 93 6.29 -17.43 6.34
CA THR A 93 5.60 -18.16 5.26
C THR A 93 6.36 -18.10 3.93
N LEU A 94 7.35 -17.22 3.80
CA LEU A 94 8.03 -16.89 2.53
C LEU A 94 9.27 -17.74 2.24
N MET A 95 9.82 -18.43 3.24
CA MET A 95 11.05 -19.23 3.13
C MET A 95 10.88 -20.52 2.31
N ALA A 96 9.66 -20.86 1.89
CA ALA A 96 9.35 -22.11 1.20
C ALA A 96 9.56 -22.09 -0.33
N VAL A 97 10.03 -21.00 -0.96
CA VAL A 97 9.94 -20.84 -2.42
C VAL A 97 11.22 -20.40 -3.14
N GLY A 98 11.91 -21.35 -3.82
CA GLY A 98 12.61 -21.05 -5.09
C GLY A 98 13.98 -21.71 -5.33
N HIS A 99 14.21 -22.20 -6.56
CA HIS A 99 15.44 -22.84 -7.05
C HIS A 99 16.31 -21.93 -7.96
N ASP A 100 15.97 -20.63 -8.08
CA ASP A 100 16.75 -19.62 -8.82
C ASP A 100 17.18 -18.51 -7.86
N ALA A 101 18.48 -18.48 -7.54
CA ALA A 101 19.05 -17.64 -6.49
C ALA A 101 18.84 -16.13 -6.72
N HIS A 102 18.91 -15.66 -7.98
CA HIS A 102 18.76 -14.23 -8.27
C HIS A 102 17.29 -13.79 -8.15
N LEU A 103 16.36 -14.58 -8.69
CA LEU A 103 14.94 -14.25 -8.57
C LEU A 103 14.50 -14.30 -7.11
N HIS A 104 14.96 -15.31 -6.37
CA HIS A 104 14.69 -15.46 -4.95
C HIS A 104 15.22 -14.26 -4.16
N ALA A 105 16.46 -13.83 -4.39
CA ALA A 105 17.04 -12.66 -3.75
C ALA A 105 16.24 -11.36 -4.03
N LEU A 106 15.77 -11.16 -5.26
CA LEU A 106 15.02 -9.96 -5.62
C LEU A 106 13.61 -9.93 -5.00
N LEU A 107 12.98 -11.10 -4.85
CA LEU A 107 11.69 -11.22 -4.17
C LEU A 107 11.84 -11.11 -2.64
N LEU A 108 12.90 -11.67 -2.06
CA LEU A 108 13.21 -11.49 -0.64
C LEU A 108 13.44 -10.02 -0.30
N ASP A 109 14.24 -9.32 -1.10
CA ASP A 109 14.45 -7.86 -0.94
C ASP A 109 13.12 -7.12 -1.06
N TYR A 110 12.23 -7.50 -1.99
CA TYR A 110 10.87 -6.93 -2.02
C TYR A 110 10.08 -7.13 -0.73
N PHE A 111 10.11 -8.33 -0.15
CA PHE A 111 9.41 -8.60 1.10
C PHE A 111 10.04 -7.89 2.32
N GLU A 112 11.36 -7.79 2.37
CA GLU A 112 12.08 -7.05 3.41
C GLU A 112 11.76 -5.56 3.34
N ARG A 113 11.87 -4.95 2.15
CA ARG A 113 11.60 -3.52 1.96
C ARG A 113 10.14 -3.18 2.23
N SER A 114 9.20 -4.00 1.79
CA SER A 114 7.77 -3.78 2.10
C SER A 114 7.46 -3.93 3.60
N ALA A 115 8.21 -4.76 4.34
CA ALA A 115 8.10 -4.83 5.79
C ALA A 115 8.70 -3.58 6.48
N GLU A 116 9.85 -3.10 6.00
CA GLU A 116 10.47 -1.85 6.48
C GLU A 116 9.52 -0.66 6.30
N ALA A 117 8.89 -0.52 5.13
CA ALA A 117 7.87 0.50 4.88
C ALA A 117 6.66 0.35 5.81
N PHE A 118 6.22 -0.89 6.04
CA PHE A 118 5.13 -1.17 6.97
C PHE A 118 5.45 -0.66 8.39
N HIS A 119 6.64 -0.91 8.91
CA HIS A 119 7.02 -0.45 10.26
C HIS A 119 7.10 1.08 10.36
N ILE A 120 7.51 1.76 9.29
CA ILE A 120 7.49 3.24 9.25
C ILE A 120 6.07 3.77 9.24
N CYS A 121 5.15 3.16 8.49
CA CYS A 121 3.73 3.49 8.55
C CYS A 121 3.16 3.29 9.97
N ALA A 122 3.55 2.22 10.66
CA ALA A 122 3.14 1.99 12.05
C ALA A 122 3.70 3.05 13.02
N ALA A 123 4.97 3.40 12.88
CA ALA A 123 5.57 4.49 13.67
C ALA A 123 4.90 5.84 13.36
N LEU A 124 4.52 6.08 12.10
CA LEU A 124 3.82 7.29 11.71
C LEU A 124 2.44 7.39 12.38
N LEU A 125 1.67 6.30 12.49
CA LEU A 125 0.40 6.32 13.24
C LEU A 125 0.59 6.77 14.69
N LEU A 126 1.63 6.26 15.36
CA LEU A 126 1.96 6.72 16.73
C LEU A 126 2.25 8.22 16.77
N ASN A 127 2.98 8.74 15.78
CA ASN A 127 3.27 10.17 15.69
C ASN A 127 2.01 11.01 15.40
N ILE A 128 1.08 10.52 14.58
CA ILE A 128 -0.21 11.16 14.32
C ILE A 128 -1.02 11.22 15.62
N ASP A 129 -1.11 10.13 16.36
CA ASP A 129 -1.84 10.08 17.64
C ASP A 129 -1.21 11.00 18.71
N GLN A 130 0.11 11.04 18.76
CA GLN A 130 0.83 11.96 19.64
C GLN A 130 0.57 13.41 19.20
N THR A 131 0.57 13.70 17.91
CA THR A 131 0.30 15.03 17.36
C THR A 131 -1.11 15.48 17.74
N ARG A 132 -2.11 14.60 17.52
CA ARG A 132 -3.51 14.81 17.92
C ARG A 132 -3.64 15.05 19.42
N SER A 133 -2.91 14.29 20.23
CA SER A 133 -2.91 14.43 21.69
C SER A 133 -2.28 15.75 22.15
N ASN A 134 -1.17 16.18 21.54
CA ASN A 134 -0.52 17.46 21.79
C ASN A 134 -1.43 18.63 21.40
N TYR A 135 -2.12 18.52 20.26
CA TYR A 135 -3.01 19.55 19.75
C TYR A 135 -4.24 19.80 20.64
N ARG A 136 -4.59 18.85 21.53
CA ARG A 136 -5.67 19.06 22.52
C ARG A 136 -5.43 20.28 23.41
N LEU A 137 -4.19 20.69 23.64
CA LEU A 137 -3.87 21.94 24.37
C LEU A 137 -4.50 23.15 23.67
N ILE A 138 -4.33 23.23 22.35
CA ILE A 138 -4.93 24.27 21.51
C ILE A 138 -6.46 24.15 21.54
N GLN A 139 -7.01 22.95 21.38
CA GLN A 139 -8.47 22.75 21.42
C GLN A 139 -9.08 23.17 22.77
N ARG A 140 -8.37 23.00 23.89
CA ARG A 140 -8.82 23.49 25.22
C ARG A 140 -8.90 25.00 25.25
N ILE A 141 -7.92 25.71 24.68
CA ILE A 141 -7.96 27.16 24.52
C ILE A 141 -9.19 27.56 23.72
N LEU A 142 -9.35 26.99 22.51
CA LEU A 142 -10.42 27.35 21.60
C LEU A 142 -11.81 27.07 22.18
N THR A 143 -11.99 25.93 22.85
CA THR A 143 -13.22 25.59 23.54
C THR A 143 -13.57 26.62 24.61
N ARG A 144 -12.58 27.03 25.42
CA ARG A 144 -12.79 27.98 26.51
C ARG A 144 -13.08 29.40 26.01
N VAL A 145 -12.53 29.77 24.86
CA VAL A 145 -12.79 31.05 24.18
C VAL A 145 -14.19 31.05 23.55
N LYS A 146 -14.60 29.95 22.90
CA LYS A 146 -15.93 29.79 22.25
C LYS A 146 -17.11 29.73 23.23
N GLN A 147 -16.91 29.30 24.47
CA GLN A 147 -17.95 29.28 25.52
C GLN A 147 -18.40 30.68 26.00
N ARG A 148 -17.96 31.75 25.31
CA ARG A 148 -18.30 33.13 25.63
C ARG A 148 -19.45 33.59 24.75
N ASP A 149 -20.57 33.94 25.36
CA ASP A 149 -21.75 34.52 24.71
C ASP A 149 -21.73 36.07 24.62
N ASP A 150 -20.65 36.72 25.07
CA ASP A 150 -20.61 38.19 25.16
C ASP A 150 -19.87 38.85 23.99
N ASP A 151 -20.63 39.55 23.16
CA ASP A 151 -20.21 40.37 22.01
C ASP A 151 -19.30 41.57 22.40
N ASP A 152 -19.16 41.90 23.71
CA ASP A 152 -18.70 43.23 24.14
C ASP A 152 -17.51 43.28 25.15
N ARG A 153 -16.49 42.43 25.01
CA ARG A 153 -15.17 42.73 25.63
C ARG A 153 -14.04 42.48 24.65
N CYS A 154 -13.33 43.55 24.26
CA CYS A 154 -12.17 43.47 23.37
C CYS A 154 -10.91 42.81 23.98
N TYR A 155 -10.96 42.41 25.27
CA TYR A 155 -9.81 41.91 26.02
C TYR A 155 -10.16 40.68 26.87
N TYR A 156 -9.24 39.71 26.92
CA TYR A 156 -9.32 38.57 27.83
C TYR A 156 -9.14 39.02 29.29
N SER A 157 -9.83 38.36 30.22
CA SER A 157 -9.59 38.58 31.65
C SER A 157 -8.18 38.10 32.05
N GLU A 158 -7.67 38.57 33.20
CA GLU A 158 -6.33 38.17 33.65
C GLU A 158 -6.21 36.65 33.82
N ASP A 159 -7.24 36.00 34.38
CA ASP A 159 -7.28 34.54 34.53
C ASP A 159 -7.29 33.80 33.18
N GLN A 160 -7.97 34.35 32.17
CA GLN A 160 -7.96 33.81 30.81
C GLN A 160 -6.59 33.98 30.17
N CYS A 161 -5.98 35.17 30.26
CA CYS A 161 -4.63 35.41 29.79
C CYS A 161 -3.64 34.42 30.39
N ARG A 162 -3.74 34.18 31.72
CA ARG A 162 -2.89 33.22 32.44
C ARG A 162 -3.11 31.78 31.95
N PHE A 163 -4.35 31.37 31.77
CA PHE A 163 -4.69 30.04 31.24
C PHE A 163 -4.19 29.84 29.81
N ILE A 164 -4.52 30.76 28.90
CA ILE A 164 -4.15 30.68 27.48
C ILE A 164 -2.62 30.65 27.36
N SER A 165 -1.93 31.57 28.03
CA SER A 165 -0.46 31.61 28.01
C SER A 165 0.16 30.32 28.57
N GLY A 166 -0.43 29.74 29.62
CA GLY A 166 0.01 28.47 30.19
C GLY A 166 -0.11 27.29 29.22
N GLU A 167 -1.26 27.17 28.54
CA GLU A 167 -1.52 26.14 27.53
C GLU A 167 -0.63 26.31 26.30
N LEU A 168 -0.48 27.53 25.79
CA LEU A 168 0.41 27.84 24.66
C LEU A 168 1.87 27.54 25.01
N ALA A 169 2.32 27.93 26.21
CA ALA A 169 3.67 27.62 26.66
C ALA A 169 3.89 26.12 26.81
N ALA A 170 2.88 25.36 27.26
CA ALA A 170 2.94 23.91 27.31
C ALA A 170 3.05 23.31 25.90
N PHE A 171 2.25 23.78 24.94
CA PHE A 171 2.30 23.33 23.55
C PHE A 171 3.66 23.61 22.90
N ALA A 172 4.21 24.81 23.09
CA ALA A 172 5.51 25.20 22.54
C ALA A 172 6.67 24.33 23.08
N ARG A 173 6.56 23.82 24.31
CA ARG A 173 7.58 22.92 24.90
C ARG A 173 7.52 21.48 24.39
N LEU A 174 6.39 21.03 23.84
CA LEU A 174 6.26 19.67 23.35
C LEU A 174 7.13 19.47 22.11
N GLU A 175 7.78 18.33 21.98
CA GLU A 175 8.43 17.96 20.73
C GLU A 175 7.38 17.76 19.64
N ASN A 176 7.75 18.11 18.41
CA ASN A 176 6.91 17.84 17.25
C ASN A 176 7.06 16.37 16.85
N PRO A 177 6.02 15.53 16.97
CA PRO A 177 6.14 14.10 16.65
C PRO A 177 6.41 13.85 15.15
N LEU A 178 6.13 14.82 14.29
CA LEU A 178 6.38 14.80 12.85
C LEU A 178 7.73 15.42 12.45
N SER A 179 8.66 15.56 13.41
CA SER A 179 9.99 16.16 13.21
C SER A 179 10.85 15.47 12.14
N CYS A 180 11.96 16.15 11.78
CA CYS A 180 12.93 15.77 10.75
C CYS A 180 13.34 14.29 10.76
N SER A 181 13.45 13.64 11.92
CA SER A 181 13.74 12.22 12.05
C SER A 181 12.75 11.33 11.29
N SER A 182 11.46 11.66 11.34
CA SER A 182 10.41 10.95 10.60
C SER A 182 10.56 11.18 9.09
N LEU A 183 10.82 12.41 8.66
CA LEU A 183 11.04 12.77 7.25
C LEU A 183 12.28 12.09 6.64
N VAL A 184 13.36 11.96 7.42
CA VAL A 184 14.58 11.26 7.00
C VAL A 184 14.30 9.76 6.80
N GLN A 185 13.53 9.14 7.69
CA GLN A 185 13.10 7.74 7.53
C GLN A 185 12.26 7.55 6.26
N PHE A 186 11.30 8.44 5.99
CA PHE A 186 10.51 8.41 4.76
C PHE A 186 11.37 8.54 3.50
N ARG A 187 12.29 9.51 3.47
CA ARG A 187 13.19 9.70 2.34
C ARG A 187 14.07 8.48 2.09
N ARG A 188 14.66 7.93 3.16
CA ARG A 188 15.50 6.72 3.06
C ARG A 188 14.73 5.56 2.45
N VAL A 189 13.51 5.31 2.92
CA VAL A 189 12.71 4.17 2.44
C VAL A 189 12.19 4.40 1.03
N HIS A 190 11.83 5.64 0.68
CA HIS A 190 11.51 6.02 -0.69
C HIS A 190 12.69 5.71 -1.64
N ASP A 191 13.91 6.16 -1.31
CA ASP A 191 15.08 5.95 -2.17
C ASP A 191 15.43 4.45 -2.34
N LEU A 192 15.31 3.68 -1.25
CA LEU A 192 15.48 2.22 -1.29
C LEU A 192 14.42 1.54 -2.16
N HIS A 193 13.15 1.96 -2.06
CA HIS A 193 12.06 1.42 -2.86
C HIS A 193 12.16 1.80 -4.34
N ALA A 194 12.55 3.03 -4.66
CA ALA A 194 12.78 3.46 -6.04
C ALA A 194 13.87 2.60 -6.71
N SER A 195 14.96 2.30 -5.98
CA SER A 195 16.02 1.40 -6.44
C SER A 195 15.52 -0.03 -6.67
N LEU A 196 14.77 -0.59 -5.70
CA LEU A 196 14.17 -1.93 -5.82
C LEU A 196 13.18 -1.99 -7.00
N LEU A 197 12.32 -1.00 -7.15
CA LEU A 197 11.35 -0.89 -8.24
C LEU A 197 12.07 -0.88 -9.60
N HIS A 198 13.15 -0.12 -9.71
CA HIS A 198 13.96 -0.09 -10.93
C HIS A 198 14.53 -1.48 -11.25
N ARG A 199 15.08 -2.19 -10.24
CA ARG A 199 15.63 -3.55 -10.39
C ARG A 199 14.55 -4.58 -10.78
N LEU A 200 13.39 -4.54 -10.13
CA LEU A 200 12.22 -5.37 -10.46
C LEU A 200 11.76 -5.14 -11.90
N THR A 201 11.61 -3.87 -12.29
CA THR A 201 11.15 -3.47 -13.63
C THR A 201 12.15 -3.87 -14.71
N SER A 202 13.45 -3.66 -14.47
CA SER A 202 14.51 -4.06 -15.41
C SER A 202 14.56 -5.57 -15.59
N THR A 203 14.48 -6.34 -14.50
CA THR A 203 14.49 -7.80 -14.53
C THR A 203 13.25 -8.35 -15.24
N ARG A 204 12.06 -7.77 -14.96
CA ARG A 204 10.82 -8.09 -15.68
C ARG A 204 10.97 -7.87 -17.19
N LYS A 205 11.53 -6.73 -17.61
CA LYS A 205 11.80 -6.42 -19.03
C LYS A 205 12.74 -7.46 -19.65
N LYS A 206 13.81 -7.87 -18.95
CA LYS A 206 14.74 -8.92 -19.41
C LYS A 206 14.03 -10.26 -19.61
N VAL A 207 13.19 -10.68 -18.67
CA VAL A 207 12.41 -11.94 -18.75
C VAL A 207 11.44 -11.90 -19.92
N LEU A 208 10.71 -10.79 -20.10
CA LEU A 208 9.78 -10.63 -21.22
C LEU A 208 10.50 -10.66 -22.58
N ARG A 209 11.67 -10.02 -22.69
CA ARG A 209 12.51 -10.09 -23.90
C ARG A 209 12.92 -11.54 -24.20
N ARG A 210 13.43 -12.27 -23.21
CA ARG A 210 13.79 -13.71 -23.36
C ARG A 210 12.61 -14.55 -23.80
N ALA A 211 11.43 -14.35 -23.21
CA ALA A 211 10.22 -15.06 -23.58
C ALA A 211 9.79 -14.76 -25.03
N LYS A 212 9.93 -13.50 -25.49
CA LYS A 212 9.68 -13.12 -26.89
C LYS A 212 10.66 -13.82 -27.83
N THR A 213 11.96 -13.82 -27.51
CA THR A 213 12.98 -14.49 -28.33
C THR A 213 12.69 -15.99 -28.47
N ILE A 214 12.36 -16.68 -27.38
CA ILE A 214 12.01 -18.12 -27.43
C ILE A 214 10.76 -18.36 -28.28
N ARG A 215 9.75 -17.48 -28.22
CA ARG A 215 8.57 -17.58 -29.09
C ARG A 215 8.91 -17.41 -30.57
N LEU A 216 9.81 -16.48 -30.90
CA LEU A 216 10.28 -16.28 -32.28
C LEU A 216 11.06 -17.51 -32.77
N VAL A 217 11.99 -18.03 -31.96
CA VAL A 217 12.74 -19.26 -32.28
C VAL A 217 11.80 -20.45 -32.46
N LYS A 218 10.76 -20.58 -31.62
CA LYS A 218 9.73 -21.61 -31.77
C LYS A 218 8.97 -21.51 -33.10
N LYS A 219 8.60 -20.29 -33.51
CA LYS A 219 7.93 -20.04 -34.80
C LYS A 219 8.85 -20.41 -35.97
N ALA A 220 10.11 -19.95 -35.94
CA ALA A 220 11.09 -20.23 -36.98
C ALA A 220 11.44 -21.73 -37.06
N SER A 221 11.58 -22.41 -35.92
CA SER A 221 11.83 -23.86 -35.87
C SER A 221 10.66 -24.67 -36.40
N GLY A 222 9.41 -24.24 -36.19
CA GLY A 222 8.24 -24.90 -36.76
C GLY A 222 8.21 -24.82 -38.29
N VAL A 223 8.51 -23.63 -38.84
CA VAL A 223 8.61 -23.42 -40.30
C VAL A 223 9.80 -24.20 -40.88
N GLY A 224 10.97 -24.12 -40.24
CA GLY A 224 12.17 -24.83 -40.69
C GLY A 224 12.00 -26.35 -40.68
N LEU A 225 11.32 -26.91 -39.68
CA LEU A 225 11.01 -28.35 -39.64
C LEU A 225 10.08 -28.76 -40.79
N LEU A 226 9.08 -27.94 -41.12
CA LEU A 226 8.15 -28.20 -42.24
C LEU A 226 8.89 -28.19 -43.59
N VAL A 227 9.77 -27.21 -43.79
CA VAL A 227 10.59 -27.09 -45.01
C VAL A 227 11.57 -28.26 -45.12
N ALA A 228 12.28 -28.60 -44.04
CA ALA A 228 13.22 -29.72 -44.03
C ALA A 228 12.53 -31.07 -44.27
N PHE A 229 11.35 -31.29 -43.68
CA PHE A 229 10.55 -32.48 -43.91
C PHE A 229 10.06 -32.53 -45.37
N GLY A 230 9.60 -31.41 -45.94
CA GLY A 230 9.24 -31.32 -47.36
C GLY A 230 10.40 -31.69 -48.28
N ALA A 231 11.59 -31.10 -48.06
CA ALA A 231 12.78 -31.39 -48.85
C ALA A 231 13.25 -32.85 -48.73
N LEU A 232 13.18 -33.43 -47.52
CA LEU A 232 13.53 -34.83 -47.27
C LEU A 232 12.62 -35.79 -48.04
N ASN A 233 11.30 -35.54 -48.06
CA ASN A 233 10.35 -36.36 -48.81
C ASN A 233 10.62 -36.28 -50.32
N VAL A 234 10.88 -35.09 -50.85
CA VAL A 234 11.24 -34.92 -52.27
C VAL A 234 12.53 -35.68 -52.61
N GLY A 235 13.58 -35.55 -51.77
CA GLY A 235 14.83 -36.28 -51.96
C GLY A 235 14.67 -37.80 -51.89
N LEU A 236 13.85 -38.31 -50.96
CA LEU A 236 13.56 -39.74 -50.84
C LEU A 236 12.85 -40.29 -52.08
N VAL A 237 11.91 -39.53 -52.65
CA VAL A 237 11.22 -39.90 -53.91
C VAL A 237 12.21 -39.97 -55.08
N VAL A 238 13.12 -38.99 -55.20
CA VAL A 238 14.16 -38.99 -56.25
C VAL A 238 15.10 -40.19 -56.10
N VAL A 239 15.56 -40.50 -54.89
CA VAL A 239 16.44 -41.67 -54.64
C VAL A 239 15.71 -42.97 -54.92
N ALA A 240 14.46 -43.14 -54.45
CA ALA A 240 13.66 -44.34 -54.71
C ALA A 240 13.39 -44.56 -56.21
N ALA A 241 13.23 -43.49 -56.98
CA ALA A 241 13.11 -43.58 -58.44
C ALA A 241 14.40 -44.03 -59.13
N HIS A 242 15.58 -43.85 -58.50
CA HIS A 242 16.88 -44.16 -59.09
C HIS A 242 17.55 -45.45 -58.54
N THR A 243 17.09 -46.01 -57.40
CA THR A 243 17.69 -47.22 -56.81
C THR A 243 16.69 -48.37 -56.73
N ILE A 244 16.98 -49.49 -57.40
CA ILE A 244 16.12 -50.69 -57.43
C ILE A 244 16.22 -51.54 -56.12
N VAL A 245 17.16 -51.28 -55.21
CA VAL A 245 17.37 -52.12 -54.02
C VAL A 245 17.34 -51.34 -52.72
N GLY A 246 16.27 -51.61 -51.94
CA GLY A 246 16.32 -51.87 -50.50
C GLY A 246 16.45 -50.68 -49.56
N LEU A 247 15.35 -50.30 -48.91
CA LEU A 247 15.43 -49.54 -47.65
C LEU A 247 14.47 -50.09 -46.59
N ALA A 248 14.92 -51.15 -45.92
CA ALA A 248 14.31 -51.69 -44.70
C ALA A 248 14.72 -50.92 -43.42
N SER A 249 15.56 -49.89 -43.50
CA SER A 249 16.08 -49.12 -42.36
C SER A 249 15.43 -47.74 -42.12
N ILE A 250 14.47 -47.32 -42.96
CA ILE A 250 13.76 -46.03 -42.85
C ILE A 250 12.95 -45.89 -41.55
N PRO A 251 12.21 -46.92 -41.07
CA PRO A 251 11.31 -46.73 -39.92
C PRO A 251 12.05 -46.37 -38.61
N VAL A 252 13.25 -46.92 -38.40
CA VAL A 252 14.01 -46.76 -37.14
C VAL A 252 14.55 -45.33 -36.99
N LEU A 253 15.07 -44.73 -38.07
CA LEU A 253 15.60 -43.35 -38.07
C LEU A 253 14.48 -42.30 -37.97
N VAL A 254 13.31 -42.58 -38.55
CA VAL A 254 12.11 -41.73 -38.42
C VAL A 254 11.57 -41.77 -36.98
N CYS A 255 11.53 -42.94 -36.33
CA CYS A 255 11.10 -43.04 -34.93
C CYS A 255 12.02 -42.30 -33.95
N GLN A 256 13.36 -42.41 -34.12
CA GLN A 256 14.32 -41.70 -33.25
C GLN A 256 14.28 -40.18 -33.42
N SER A 257 14.11 -39.68 -34.64
CA SER A 257 14.00 -38.23 -34.90
C SER A 257 12.71 -37.62 -34.32
N VAL A 258 11.59 -38.35 -34.37
CA VAL A 258 10.32 -37.92 -33.74
C VAL A 258 10.43 -37.84 -32.22
N ALA A 259 11.13 -38.79 -31.58
CA ALA A 259 11.37 -38.77 -30.13
C ALA A 259 12.19 -37.53 -29.69
N LEU A 260 13.28 -37.21 -30.40
CA LEU A 260 14.11 -36.04 -30.12
C LEU A 260 13.36 -34.71 -30.34
N VAL A 261 12.51 -34.63 -31.37
CA VAL A 261 11.66 -33.45 -31.62
C VAL A 261 10.63 -33.27 -30.50
N ARG A 262 10.02 -34.37 -30.02
CA ARG A 262 9.07 -34.34 -28.88
C ARG A 262 9.74 -33.84 -27.60
N GLU A 263 10.92 -34.35 -27.27
CA GLU A 263 11.68 -33.93 -26.08
C GLU A 263 12.12 -32.46 -26.17
N LYS A 264 12.63 -32.00 -27.32
CA LYS A 264 12.94 -30.58 -27.53
C LYS A 264 11.71 -29.69 -27.39
N LYS A 265 10.55 -30.11 -27.92
CA LYS A 265 9.29 -29.35 -27.84
C LYS A 265 8.78 -29.26 -26.39
N LYS A 266 8.89 -30.34 -25.60
CA LYS A 266 8.57 -30.34 -24.16
C LYS A 266 9.47 -29.37 -23.39
N TRP A 267 10.78 -29.42 -23.62
CA TRP A 267 11.74 -28.54 -22.96
C TRP A 267 11.52 -27.06 -23.27
N VAL A 268 11.29 -26.71 -24.56
CA VAL A 268 10.99 -25.33 -24.97
C VAL A 268 9.68 -24.83 -24.35
N ARG A 269 8.66 -25.69 -24.26
CA ARG A 269 7.39 -25.37 -23.61
C ARG A 269 7.61 -25.10 -22.12
N GLY A 270 8.25 -26.02 -21.38
CA GLY A 270 8.54 -25.84 -19.96
C GLY A 270 9.35 -24.58 -19.67
N ARG A 271 10.31 -24.23 -20.53
CA ARG A 271 11.08 -22.99 -20.42
C ARG A 271 10.23 -21.74 -20.65
N CYS A 272 9.33 -21.76 -21.64
CA CYS A 272 8.42 -20.65 -21.92
C CYS A 272 7.44 -20.42 -20.75
N ASP A 273 6.87 -21.50 -20.22
CA ASP A 273 5.93 -21.45 -19.10
C ASP A 273 6.63 -20.97 -17.82
N SER A 274 7.85 -21.45 -17.56
CA SER A 274 8.68 -20.97 -16.45
C SER A 274 8.97 -19.46 -16.55
N LEU A 275 9.37 -18.96 -17.72
CA LEU A 275 9.60 -17.53 -17.93
C LEU A 275 8.32 -16.70 -17.81
N GLY A 276 7.18 -17.23 -18.25
CA GLY A 276 5.87 -16.62 -18.05
C GLY A 276 5.57 -16.41 -16.57
N ARG A 277 5.80 -17.44 -15.75
CA ARG A 277 5.59 -17.39 -14.29
C ARG A 277 6.54 -16.42 -13.60
N VAL A 278 7.84 -16.47 -13.91
CA VAL A 278 8.82 -15.50 -13.37
C VAL A 278 8.43 -14.08 -13.76
N GLY A 279 7.94 -13.88 -14.99
CA GLY A 279 7.41 -12.60 -15.45
C GLY A 279 6.21 -12.11 -14.64
N ALA A 280 5.29 -13.01 -14.27
CA ALA A 280 4.12 -12.68 -13.44
C ALA A 280 4.49 -12.32 -11.99
N GLN A 281 5.44 -13.07 -11.39
CA GLN A 281 5.96 -12.76 -10.05
C GLN A 281 6.64 -11.39 -10.00
N LEU A 282 7.49 -11.10 -10.99
CA LEU A 282 8.16 -9.80 -11.11
C LEU A 282 7.19 -8.67 -11.45
N ASP A 283 6.12 -8.92 -12.22
CA ASP A 283 5.07 -7.93 -12.46
C ASP A 283 4.31 -7.59 -11.18
N ALA A 284 3.90 -8.60 -10.41
CA ALA A 284 3.21 -8.39 -9.13
C ALA A 284 4.08 -7.59 -8.15
N ALA A 285 5.35 -7.97 -7.98
CA ALA A 285 6.28 -7.27 -7.10
C ALA A 285 6.58 -5.83 -7.60
N ALA A 286 6.81 -5.64 -8.90
CA ALA A 286 7.06 -4.32 -9.47
C ALA A 286 5.85 -3.38 -9.31
N ARG A 287 4.62 -3.87 -9.52
CA ARG A 287 3.40 -3.08 -9.27
C ARG A 287 3.26 -2.72 -7.80
N GLY A 288 3.51 -3.68 -6.90
CA GLY A 288 3.49 -3.44 -5.46
C GLY A 288 4.49 -2.35 -5.04
N ALA A 289 5.73 -2.46 -5.52
CA ALA A 289 6.76 -1.47 -5.24
C ALA A 289 6.43 -0.09 -5.81
N TYR A 290 5.81 -0.03 -7.00
CA TYR A 290 5.39 1.24 -7.62
C TYR A 290 4.29 1.94 -6.84
N ILE A 291 3.26 1.22 -6.40
CA ILE A 291 2.16 1.82 -5.64
C ILE A 291 2.68 2.30 -4.28
N LEU A 292 3.49 1.48 -3.60
CA LEU A 292 4.10 1.85 -2.33
C LEU A 292 5.00 3.09 -2.42
N ASP A 293 5.81 3.21 -3.47
CA ASP A 293 6.63 4.40 -3.75
C ASP A 293 5.76 5.67 -3.81
N ARG A 294 4.60 5.60 -4.47
CA ARG A 294 3.64 6.71 -4.58
C ARG A 294 2.91 7.03 -3.28
N ASP A 295 2.52 6.00 -2.53
CA ASP A 295 1.89 6.18 -1.22
C ASP A 295 2.87 6.89 -0.26
N LEU A 296 4.14 6.46 -0.23
CA LEU A 296 5.20 7.08 0.57
C LEU A 296 5.47 8.53 0.16
N GLU A 297 5.47 8.83 -1.14
CA GLU A 297 5.65 10.18 -1.66
C GLU A 297 4.50 11.12 -1.21
N THR A 298 3.27 10.60 -1.21
CA THR A 298 2.07 11.34 -0.78
C THR A 298 2.12 11.62 0.71
N MET A 299 2.34 10.57 1.53
CA MET A 299 2.49 10.72 2.97
C MET A 299 3.63 11.67 3.34
N SER A 300 4.79 11.60 2.68
CA SER A 300 5.92 12.50 2.96
C SER A 300 5.59 13.98 2.76
N ARG A 301 4.74 14.31 1.76
CA ARG A 301 4.28 15.69 1.55
C ARG A 301 3.35 16.15 2.66
N LEU A 302 2.40 15.31 3.05
CA LEU A 302 1.46 15.60 4.14
C LEU A 302 2.19 15.77 5.49
N VAL A 303 3.13 14.86 5.81
CA VAL A 303 3.98 14.96 7.01
C VAL A 303 4.75 16.28 7.00
N ARG A 304 5.36 16.66 5.88
CA ARG A 304 6.09 17.94 5.78
C ARG A 304 5.17 19.14 6.03
N ARG A 305 3.99 19.16 5.41
CA ARG A 305 3.03 20.25 5.58
C ARG A 305 2.58 20.40 7.04
N LEU A 306 2.21 19.29 7.68
CA LEU A 306 1.80 19.29 9.09
C LEU A 306 2.96 19.63 10.03
N HIS A 307 4.18 19.18 9.71
CA HIS A 307 5.38 19.55 10.45
C HIS A 307 5.60 21.07 10.40
N ASP A 308 5.60 21.65 9.21
CA ASP A 308 5.83 23.09 8.99
C ASP A 308 4.77 23.92 9.72
N GLU A 309 3.50 23.49 9.71
CA GLU A 309 2.40 24.15 10.43
C GLU A 309 2.60 24.14 11.95
N ILE A 310 3.03 23.00 12.52
CA ILE A 310 3.33 22.89 13.95
C ILE A 310 4.52 23.78 14.32
N GLU A 311 5.60 23.77 13.54
CA GLU A 311 6.78 24.62 13.82
C GLU A 311 6.45 26.10 13.68
N HIS A 312 5.63 26.47 12.69
CA HIS A 312 5.13 27.83 12.52
C HIS A 312 4.31 28.28 13.73
N SER A 313 3.37 27.44 14.16
CA SER A 313 2.54 27.67 15.36
C SER A 313 3.40 27.88 16.61
N LYS A 314 4.42 27.05 16.81
CA LYS A 314 5.35 27.18 17.95
C LYS A 314 6.14 28.48 17.89
N ALA A 315 6.64 28.87 16.71
CA ALA A 315 7.35 30.13 16.52
C ALA A 315 6.45 31.35 16.83
N MET A 316 5.19 31.34 16.38
CA MET A 316 4.21 32.38 16.72
C MET A 316 3.95 32.48 18.22
N ILE A 317 3.74 31.34 18.89
CA ILE A 317 3.55 31.28 20.34
C ILE A 317 4.76 31.86 21.06
N GLU A 318 5.95 31.46 20.65
CA GLU A 318 7.20 31.92 21.22
C GLU A 318 7.40 33.44 21.11
N ILE A 319 7.00 34.05 20.00
CA ILE A 319 7.01 35.50 19.82
C ILE A 319 5.97 36.16 20.74
N CYS A 320 4.77 35.59 20.81
CA CYS A 320 3.69 36.08 21.66
C CYS A 320 4.08 36.08 23.15
N LEU A 321 4.65 34.98 23.65
CA LEU A 321 4.99 34.82 25.07
C LEU A 321 6.15 35.73 25.52
N ARG A 322 7.02 36.16 24.59
CA ARG A 322 8.11 37.11 24.89
C ARG A 322 7.63 38.56 24.89
N SER A 323 6.45 38.84 24.35
CA SER A 323 5.95 40.20 24.19
C SER A 323 5.14 40.65 25.41
N PRO A 324 5.35 41.87 25.92
CA PRO A 324 4.52 42.45 26.97
C PRO A 324 3.13 42.88 26.46
N ARG A 325 2.83 42.67 25.17
CA ARG A 325 1.64 43.21 24.49
C ARG A 325 0.54 42.16 24.42
N GLY A 326 -0.52 42.34 25.22
CA GLY A 326 -1.66 41.42 25.28
C GLY A 326 -2.44 41.22 23.97
N TYR A 327 -2.34 42.14 22.99
CA TYR A 327 -3.01 41.97 21.69
C TYR A 327 -2.44 40.80 20.87
N LEU A 328 -1.15 40.45 21.05
CA LEU A 328 -0.56 39.32 20.31
C LEU A 328 -1.17 37.99 20.74
N LEU A 329 -1.56 37.85 22.02
CA LEU A 329 -2.23 36.67 22.53
C LEU A 329 -3.56 36.43 21.79
N ARG A 330 -4.30 37.51 21.54
CA ARG A 330 -5.56 37.46 20.79
C ARG A 330 -5.34 37.10 19.33
N GLU A 331 -4.35 37.69 18.66
CA GLU A 331 -4.08 37.35 17.26
C GLU A 331 -3.60 35.90 17.10
N VAL A 332 -2.78 35.39 18.02
CA VAL A 332 -2.39 33.97 18.03
C VAL A 332 -3.60 33.06 18.22
N VAL A 333 -4.51 33.37 19.14
CA VAL A 333 -5.73 32.58 19.33
C VAL A 333 -6.62 32.60 18.09
N LYS A 334 -6.81 33.77 17.46
CA LYS A 334 -7.58 33.88 16.21
C LYS A 334 -7.00 33.05 15.08
N GLU A 335 -5.68 33.00 14.95
CA GLU A 335 -5.02 32.17 13.94
C GLU A 335 -5.31 30.67 14.18
N PHE A 336 -5.27 30.23 15.44
CA PHE A 336 -5.67 28.87 15.77
C PHE A 336 -7.16 28.60 15.51
N GLU A 337 -8.03 29.57 15.78
CA GLU A 337 -9.48 29.46 15.48
C GLU A 337 -9.76 29.30 13.98
N SER A 338 -9.03 30.03 13.14
CA SER A 338 -9.18 29.96 11.68
C SER A 338 -8.56 28.70 11.10
N GLY A 339 -7.43 28.23 11.65
CA GLY A 339 -6.67 27.08 11.15
C GLY A 339 -7.07 25.71 11.69
N GLU A 340 -7.74 25.62 12.85
CA GLU A 340 -7.99 24.35 13.57
C GLU A 340 -8.59 23.26 12.68
N GLY A 341 -9.69 23.56 11.99
CA GLY A 341 -10.40 22.58 11.17
C GLY A 341 -9.54 22.06 10.02
N VAL A 342 -8.78 22.96 9.38
CA VAL A 342 -7.90 22.62 8.25
C VAL A 342 -6.74 21.73 8.71
N PHE A 343 -6.14 22.04 9.86
CA PHE A 343 -5.05 21.24 10.43
C PHE A 343 -5.52 19.82 10.79
N LEU A 344 -6.65 19.71 11.49
CA LEU A 344 -7.18 18.41 11.92
C LEU A 344 -7.64 17.56 10.73
N GLU A 345 -8.21 18.16 9.69
CA GLU A 345 -8.57 17.44 8.48
C GLU A 345 -7.33 16.92 7.74
N GLN A 346 -6.26 17.71 7.65
CA GLN A 346 -4.98 17.24 7.06
C GLN A 346 -4.34 16.12 7.88
N LEU A 347 -4.42 16.19 9.21
CA LEU A 347 -3.91 15.14 10.09
C LEU A 347 -4.69 13.83 9.91
N LYS A 348 -6.00 13.93 9.70
CA LYS A 348 -6.88 12.79 9.39
C LYS A 348 -6.62 12.25 7.98
N GLU A 349 -6.44 13.12 6.98
CA GLU A 349 -6.06 12.72 5.62
C GLU A 349 -4.73 11.93 5.62
N LEU A 350 -3.75 12.38 6.40
CA LEU A 350 -2.50 11.65 6.59
C LEU A 350 -2.75 10.26 7.20
N GLU A 351 -3.58 10.16 8.24
CA GLU A 351 -3.95 8.89 8.87
C GLU A 351 -4.63 7.94 7.88
N GLU A 352 -5.59 8.41 7.10
CA GLU A 352 -6.26 7.63 6.05
C GLU A 352 -5.27 7.08 5.02
N HIS A 353 -4.31 7.90 4.57
CA HIS A 353 -3.25 7.46 3.67
C HIS A 353 -2.33 6.39 4.29
N VAL A 354 -2.07 6.44 5.59
CA VAL A 354 -1.31 5.38 6.27
C VAL A 354 -2.08 4.06 6.27
N TYR A 355 -3.38 4.08 6.55
CA TYR A 355 -4.22 2.88 6.48
C TYR A 355 -4.30 2.30 5.06
N LEU A 356 -4.46 3.15 4.06
CA LEU A 356 -4.43 2.73 2.65
C LEU A 356 -3.09 2.11 2.29
N CYS A 357 -1.97 2.68 2.75
CA CYS A 357 -0.64 2.12 2.52
C CYS A 357 -0.50 0.71 3.12
N PHE A 358 -1.01 0.45 4.33
CA PHE A 358 -1.03 -0.90 4.89
C PHE A 358 -1.80 -1.90 4.02
N LEU A 359 -2.97 -1.49 3.53
CA LEU A 359 -3.77 -2.33 2.64
C LEU A 359 -3.04 -2.65 1.34
N THR A 360 -2.42 -1.63 0.73
CA THR A 360 -1.60 -1.77 -0.47
C THR A 360 -0.46 -2.75 -0.24
N ILE A 361 0.31 -2.59 0.84
CA ILE A 361 1.44 -3.46 1.20
C ILE A 361 0.95 -4.91 1.33
N ASN A 362 -0.06 -5.16 2.15
CA ASN A 362 -0.56 -6.50 2.40
C ASN A 362 -1.13 -7.16 1.15
N ARG A 363 -1.90 -6.41 0.35
CA ARG A 363 -2.44 -6.89 -0.92
C ARG A 363 -1.32 -7.24 -1.90
N ALA A 364 -0.33 -6.38 -2.05
CA ALA A 364 0.77 -6.60 -2.97
C ALA A 364 1.61 -7.82 -2.56
N ARG A 365 1.94 -7.96 -1.26
CA ARG A 365 2.65 -9.13 -0.73
C ARG A 365 1.86 -10.42 -0.97
N ARG A 366 0.54 -10.44 -0.71
CA ARG A 366 -0.34 -11.60 -1.00
C ARG A 366 -0.33 -11.96 -2.49
N LEU A 367 -0.41 -10.98 -3.39
CA LEU A 367 -0.36 -11.24 -4.83
C LEU A 367 0.97 -11.88 -5.24
N VAL A 368 2.10 -11.39 -4.72
CA VAL A 368 3.41 -12.00 -4.98
C VAL A 368 3.44 -13.45 -4.46
N VAL A 369 2.94 -13.72 -3.25
CA VAL A 369 2.86 -15.08 -2.70
C VAL A 369 1.94 -15.99 -3.49
N GLN A 370 0.79 -15.53 -3.98
CA GLN A 370 -0.08 -16.32 -4.85
C GLN A 370 0.63 -16.75 -6.14
N GLN A 371 1.45 -15.87 -6.73
CA GLN A 371 2.27 -16.22 -7.89
C GLN A 371 3.41 -17.19 -7.54
N LEU A 372 3.82 -17.26 -6.27
CA LEU A 372 4.83 -18.17 -5.76
C LEU A 372 4.24 -19.57 -5.43
N SER A 373 3.07 -19.64 -4.80
CA SER A 373 2.42 -20.89 -4.37
C SER A 373 1.78 -21.69 -5.51
N PHE A 374 1.49 -21.06 -6.66
CA PHE A 374 1.13 -21.77 -7.91
C PHE A 374 2.22 -22.79 -8.35
N LYS A 375 3.43 -22.69 -7.77
CA LYS A 375 4.54 -23.65 -7.93
C LYS A 375 4.29 -25.00 -7.25
N GLN A 376 3.65 -25.05 -6.08
CA GLN A 376 3.56 -26.26 -5.23
C GLN A 376 2.41 -27.20 -5.63
N ARG A 377 1.27 -26.64 -6.06
CA ARG A 377 0.07 -27.44 -6.38
C ARG A 377 0.26 -28.28 -7.66
N ASN A 378 0.92 -27.70 -8.67
CA ASN A 378 1.18 -28.39 -9.95
C ASN A 378 2.30 -29.45 -9.89
N THR A 379 3.15 -29.44 -8.85
CA THR A 379 4.17 -30.48 -8.65
C THR A 379 3.63 -31.71 -7.94
N LEU A 380 2.58 -31.58 -7.12
CA LEU A 380 1.95 -32.70 -6.41
C LEU A 380 0.98 -33.49 -7.30
N ASP A 381 0.23 -32.81 -8.18
CA ASP A 381 -0.67 -33.48 -9.13
C ASP A 381 0.07 -34.15 -10.30
N GLY A 382 1.30 -33.72 -10.61
CA GLY A 382 2.13 -34.29 -11.69
C GLY A 382 2.78 -35.63 -11.35
N THR A 383 2.85 -36.00 -10.07
CA THR A 383 3.47 -37.26 -9.61
C THR A 383 2.47 -38.42 -9.46
N ALA A 384 1.16 -38.16 -9.50
CA ALA A 384 0.12 -39.17 -9.30
C ALA A 384 -0.29 -39.94 -10.57
N SER A 385 0.35 -39.68 -11.72
CA SER A 385 0.05 -40.36 -12.99
C SER A 385 1.27 -41.08 -13.57
N SER A 386 1.77 -42.08 -12.84
CA SER A 386 2.58 -43.16 -13.43
C SER A 386 1.70 -44.40 -13.55
N PRO A 387 1.39 -44.92 -14.75
CA PRO A 387 0.68 -46.18 -14.86
C PRO A 387 1.66 -47.31 -14.50
N THR A 388 1.32 -48.09 -13.49
CA THR A 388 1.92 -49.40 -13.26
C THR A 388 1.65 -50.31 -14.46
N SER A 389 2.68 -51.03 -14.85
CA SER A 389 2.79 -51.96 -15.99
C SER A 389 1.63 -52.92 -16.18
#